data_AF-A0A7L7KRY1-F1
#
_entry.id   AF-A0A7L7KRY1-F1
#
_cell.length_a   1.000
_cell.length_b   1.000
_cell.length_c   1.000
_cell.angle_alpha   90.00
_cell.angle_beta   90.00
_cell.angle_gamma   90.00
#
_symmetry.space_group_name_H-M   'P 1'
#
loop_
_entity.id
_entity.type
_entity.pdbx_description
1 polymer ?
#
loop_
_entity_poly.entity_id
_entity_poly.type
_entity_poly.pdbx_seq_one_letter_code
_entity_poly.pdbx_strand_id
1 'polypeptide(L)'
;MTSYLLITKNEKLFQNIFFVMLIGATMALITPGIEDRLGFPHYRYFQFFISHGLIVINFTVLLFVYNWQKNIRYRMLLHNFASLLVIALVLLVINIITGGNYMYLMAKPGEGTAFDLFGVWPWYLVNIFFFGIPVFFHLFYLPFFVRDYRRHKRALV
;
A
#
# COMPACT_ATOMS: atom_id res chain seq x y z
N MET A 1 -3.63 -12.43 -4.39
CA MET A 1 -2.33 -12.41 -3.65
C MET A 1 -2.51 -12.63 -2.15
N THR A 2 -3.26 -11.79 -1.42
CA THR A 2 -3.39 -11.92 0.05
C THR A 2 -4.11 -13.20 0.48
N SER A 3 -5.07 -13.71 -0.29
CA SER A 3 -5.69 -15.01 -0.04
C SER A 3 -4.70 -16.17 -0.18
N TYR A 4 -3.82 -16.12 -1.19
CA TYR A 4 -2.74 -17.09 -1.35
C TYR A 4 -1.76 -17.03 -0.18
N LEU A 5 -1.43 -15.82 0.30
CA LEU A 5 -0.60 -15.62 1.47
C LEU A 5 -1.25 -16.22 2.74
N LEU A 6 -2.57 -16.05 2.91
CA LEU A 6 -3.31 -16.66 4.01
C LEU A 6 -3.30 -18.19 3.95
N ILE A 7 -3.37 -18.80 2.77
CA ILE A 7 -3.37 -20.26 2.63
C ILE A 7 -1.96 -20.82 2.86
N THR A 8 -0.96 -20.24 2.20
CA THR A 8 0.41 -20.77 2.20
C THR A 8 1.23 -20.38 3.41
N LYS A 9 0.82 -19.34 4.15
CA LYS A 9 1.58 -18.78 5.27
C LYS A 9 3.03 -18.44 4.91
N ASN A 10 3.26 -18.03 3.65
CA ASN A 10 4.59 -17.70 3.17
C ASN A 10 5.08 -16.36 3.76
N GLU A 11 5.85 -16.43 4.85
CA GLU A 11 6.36 -15.24 5.54
C GLU A 11 7.25 -14.36 4.64
N LYS A 12 8.01 -14.96 3.72
CA LYS A 12 8.85 -14.19 2.79
C LYS A 12 7.98 -13.34 1.85
N LEU A 13 6.89 -13.92 1.35
CA LEU A 13 5.92 -13.17 0.55
C LEU A 13 5.32 -12.03 1.38
N PHE A 14 4.85 -12.30 2.60
CA PHE A 14 4.35 -11.26 3.52
C PHE A 14 5.34 -10.12 3.67
N GLN A 15 6.61 -10.44 3.95
CA GLN A 15 7.64 -9.44 4.15
C GLN A 15 7.84 -8.52 2.94
N ASN A 16 7.61 -9.03 1.73
CA ASN A 16 7.82 -8.29 0.48
C ASN A 16 6.64 -7.40 0.07
N ILE A 17 5.41 -7.72 0.50
CA ILE A 17 4.19 -7.04 0.01
C ILE A 17 3.43 -6.30 1.10
N PHE A 18 3.76 -6.50 2.37
CA PHE A 18 2.97 -6.02 3.51
C PHE A 18 2.70 -4.52 3.47
N PHE A 19 3.75 -3.68 3.41
CA PHE A 19 3.58 -2.23 3.48
C PHE A 19 2.91 -1.69 2.22
N VAL A 20 3.37 -2.11 1.05
CA VAL A 20 2.82 -1.65 -0.24
C VAL A 20 1.33 -1.95 -0.33
N MET A 21 0.93 -3.20 -0.07
CA MET A 21 -0.46 -3.60 -0.24
C MET A 21 -1.37 -3.05 0.85
N LEU A 22 -0.93 -3.03 2.11
CA LEU A 22 -1.77 -2.52 3.21
C LEU A 22 -2.00 -1.01 3.08
N ILE A 23 -0.94 -0.24 2.81
CA ILE A 23 -1.05 1.22 2.62
C ILE A 23 -1.89 1.52 1.39
N GLY A 24 -1.59 0.90 0.25
CA GLY A 24 -2.33 1.10 -0.99
C GLY A 24 -3.82 0.78 -0.86
N ALA A 25 -4.16 -0.35 -0.23
CA ALA A 25 -5.56 -0.72 -0.02
C ALA A 25 -6.26 0.21 0.98
N THR A 26 -5.58 0.65 2.03
CA THR A 26 -6.17 1.60 2.98
C THR A 26 -6.45 2.94 2.31
N MET A 27 -5.50 3.46 1.52
CA MET A 27 -5.69 4.71 0.77
C MET A 27 -6.79 4.58 -0.28
N ALA A 28 -6.88 3.44 -0.98
CA ALA A 28 -7.95 3.17 -1.93
C ALA A 28 -9.35 3.16 -1.27
N LEU A 29 -9.46 2.70 -0.02
CA LEU A 29 -10.74 2.72 0.71
C LEU A 29 -11.10 4.13 1.22
N ILE A 30 -10.11 4.96 1.58
CA ILE A 30 -10.34 6.33 2.08
C ILE A 30 -10.65 7.30 0.94
N THR A 31 -9.88 7.22 -0.15
CA THR A 31 -10.06 8.07 -1.34
C THR A 31 -10.22 7.17 -2.57
N PRO A 32 -11.43 6.65 -2.81
CA PRO A 32 -11.66 5.68 -3.87
C PRO A 32 -11.44 6.29 -5.26
N GLY A 33 -10.51 5.72 -6.02
CA GLY A 33 -10.26 6.07 -7.43
C GLY A 33 -11.20 5.32 -8.37
N ILE A 34 -12.52 5.41 -8.13
CA ILE A 34 -13.54 4.84 -9.01
C ILE A 34 -14.06 5.97 -9.90
N GLU A 35 -14.14 5.75 -11.21
CA GLU A 35 -14.77 6.72 -12.12
C GLU A 35 -16.22 6.99 -11.68
N ASP A 36 -16.66 8.25 -11.72
CA ASP A 36 -17.98 8.66 -11.20
C ASP A 36 -19.14 7.83 -11.77
N ARG A 37 -19.08 7.53 -13.07
CA ARG A 37 -20.08 6.69 -13.78
C ARG A 37 -20.14 5.23 -13.31
N LEU A 38 -19.13 4.78 -12.59
CA LEU A 38 -18.95 3.41 -12.07
C LEU A 38 -19.17 3.33 -10.55
N GLY A 39 -19.70 4.39 -9.94
CA GLY A 39 -20.08 4.45 -8.53
C GLY A 39 -21.27 3.54 -8.18
N PHE A 40 -21.74 3.59 -6.93
CA PHE A 40 -22.89 2.78 -6.49
C PHE A 40 -24.13 3.09 -7.34
N PRO A 41 -24.91 2.07 -7.78
CA PRO A 41 -24.82 0.63 -7.44
C PRO A 41 -24.11 -0.24 -8.50
N HIS A 42 -23.16 0.30 -9.27
CA HIS A 42 -22.49 -0.44 -10.33
C HIS A 42 -21.60 -1.59 -9.78
N TYR A 43 -21.46 -2.69 -10.52
CA TYR A 43 -20.62 -3.84 -10.10
C TYR A 43 -19.19 -3.43 -9.70
N ARG A 44 -18.59 -2.48 -10.43
CA ARG A 44 -17.25 -1.96 -10.15
C ARG A 44 -17.11 -1.35 -8.76
N TYR A 45 -18.16 -0.70 -8.25
CA TYR A 45 -18.20 -0.21 -6.88
C TYR A 45 -18.00 -1.35 -5.88
N PHE A 46 -18.86 -2.37 -5.94
CA PHE A 46 -18.77 -3.51 -5.03
C PHE A 46 -17.45 -4.26 -5.18
N GLN A 47 -17.03 -4.54 -6.41
CA GLN A 47 -15.76 -5.21 -6.69
C GLN A 47 -14.58 -4.44 -6.08
N PHE A 48 -14.54 -3.12 -6.24
CA PHE A 48 -13.46 -2.28 -5.70
C PHE A 48 -13.41 -2.33 -4.18
N PHE A 49 -14.54 -2.06 -3.49
CA PHE A 49 -14.57 -2.02 -2.03
C PHE A 49 -14.36 -3.41 -1.40
N ILE A 50 -14.94 -4.47 -1.97
CA ILE A 50 -14.73 -5.84 -1.49
C ILE A 50 -13.27 -6.24 -1.68
N SER A 51 -12.66 -5.97 -2.85
CA SER A 51 -11.28 -6.37 -3.12
C SER A 51 -10.29 -5.68 -2.19
N HIS A 52 -10.40 -4.36 -2.01
CA HIS A 52 -9.51 -3.60 -1.13
C HIS A 52 -9.80 -3.87 0.35
N GLY A 53 -11.06 -4.01 0.74
CA GLY A 53 -11.47 -4.40 2.09
C GLY A 53 -10.88 -5.76 2.49
N LEU A 54 -10.94 -6.76 1.61
CA LEU A 54 -10.35 -8.07 1.86
C LEU A 54 -8.82 -8.02 2.00
N ILE A 55 -8.13 -7.11 1.31
CA ILE A 55 -6.68 -6.93 1.53
C ILE A 55 -6.40 -6.48 2.97
N VAL A 56 -7.12 -5.46 3.45
CA VAL A 56 -6.96 -4.93 4.82
C VAL A 56 -7.33 -6.00 5.87
N ILE A 57 -8.45 -6.70 5.68
CA ILE A 57 -8.88 -7.79 6.56
C ILE A 57 -7.83 -8.90 6.61
N ASN A 58 -7.33 -9.36 5.46
CA ASN A 58 -6.36 -10.45 5.40
C ASN A 58 -5.06 -10.10 6.13
N PHE A 59 -4.54 -8.87 5.96
CA PHE A 59 -3.36 -8.43 6.72
C PHE A 59 -3.65 -8.25 8.21
N THR A 60 -4.84 -7.79 8.59
CA THR A 60 -5.25 -7.70 10.00
C THR A 60 -5.23 -9.07 10.66
N VAL A 61 -5.78 -10.10 9.99
CA VAL A 61 -5.72 -11.49 10.45
C VAL A 61 -4.27 -11.97 10.61
N LEU A 62 -3.41 -11.72 9.62
CA LEU A 62 -1.99 -12.11 9.70
C LEU A 62 -1.26 -11.41 10.87
N LEU A 63 -1.52 -10.13 11.08
CA LEU A 63 -0.88 -9.34 12.14
C LEU A 63 -1.28 -9.81 13.54
N PHE A 64 -2.58 -9.98 13.78
CA PHE A 64 -3.12 -10.14 15.13
C PHE A 64 -3.48 -11.58 15.48
N VAL A 65 -4.03 -12.36 14.54
CA VAL A 65 -4.36 -13.78 14.79
C VAL A 65 -3.11 -14.64 14.67
N TYR A 66 -2.33 -14.45 13.59
CA TYR A 66 -1.07 -15.19 13.38
C TYR A 66 0.14 -14.56 14.09
N ASN A 67 -0.06 -13.44 14.78
CA ASN A 67 0.99 -12.75 15.54
C ASN A 67 2.20 -12.29 14.70
N TRP A 68 2.06 -12.18 13.37
CA TRP A 68 3.18 -11.80 12.49
C TRP A 68 3.61 -10.35 12.66
N GLN A 69 2.84 -9.53 13.37
CA GLN A 69 3.28 -8.22 13.81
C GLN A 69 4.66 -8.30 14.48
N LYS A 70 4.95 -9.34 15.28
CA LYS A 70 6.23 -9.54 15.98
C LYS A 70 7.45 -9.61 15.04
N ASN A 71 7.23 -10.02 13.78
CA ASN A 71 8.28 -10.21 12.78
C ASN A 71 8.53 -8.94 11.95
N ILE A 72 7.73 -7.89 12.14
CA ILE A 72 7.88 -6.63 11.40
C ILE A 72 9.13 -5.89 11.87
N ARG A 73 10.01 -5.59 10.91
CA ARG A 73 11.29 -4.90 11.08
C ARG A 73 11.41 -3.72 10.11
N TYR A 74 12.19 -2.70 10.47
CA TYR A 74 12.42 -1.54 9.61
C TYR A 74 13.00 -1.90 8.23
N ARG A 75 13.85 -2.94 8.14
CA ARG A 75 14.36 -3.43 6.84
C ARG A 75 13.25 -3.81 5.85
N MET A 76 12.08 -4.24 6.34
CA MET A 76 10.94 -4.57 5.47
C MET A 76 10.34 -3.33 4.85
N LEU A 77 10.26 -2.22 5.60
CA LEU A 77 9.81 -0.93 5.09
C LEU A 77 10.70 -0.50 3.91
N LEU A 78 12.02 -0.55 4.10
CA LEU A 78 12.99 -0.20 3.05
C LEU A 78 12.91 -1.13 1.84
N HIS A 79 12.77 -2.44 2.07
CA HIS A 79 12.63 -3.42 1.00
C HIS A 79 11.36 -3.18 0.19
N ASN A 80 10.22 -2.96 0.86
CA ASN A 80 8.93 -2.66 0.21
C ASN A 80 9.00 -1.36 -0.58
N PHE A 81 9.68 -0.34 -0.04
CA PHE A 81 9.92 0.92 -0.73
C PHE A 81 10.69 0.68 -2.03
N ALA A 82 11.82 -0.02 -1.96
CA ALA A 82 12.61 -0.35 -3.15
C ALA A 82 11.83 -1.19 -4.16
N SER A 83 11.08 -2.20 -3.71
CA SER A 83 10.22 -3.02 -4.58
C SER A 83 9.16 -2.19 -5.30
N LEU A 84 8.54 -1.23 -4.59
CA LEU A 84 7.57 -0.31 -5.19
C LEU A 84 8.19 0.54 -6.30
N LEU A 85 9.40 1.04 -6.10
CA LEU A 85 10.12 1.82 -7.11
C LEU A 85 10.45 0.99 -8.34
N VAL A 86 10.96 -0.23 -8.14
CA VAL A 86 11.26 -1.15 -9.25
C VAL A 86 10.01 -1.44 -10.06
N ILE A 87 8.89 -1.75 -9.39
CA ILE A 87 7.61 -2.01 -10.06
C ILE A 87 7.12 -0.76 -10.80
N ALA A 88 7.22 0.42 -10.19
CA ALA A 88 6.82 1.68 -10.83
C ALA A 88 7.64 1.97 -12.11
N LEU A 89 8.96 1.74 -12.08
CA LEU A 89 9.82 1.91 -13.26
C LEU A 89 9.45 0.93 -14.38
N VAL A 90 9.23 -0.34 -14.05
CA VAL A 90 8.80 -1.34 -15.05
C VAL A 90 7.45 -0.98 -15.64
N LEU A 91 6.49 -0.59 -14.80
CA LEU A 91 5.16 -0.20 -15.26
C LEU A 91 5.15 1.12 -16.03
N LEU A 92 6.08 2.03 -15.76
CA LEU A 92 6.26 3.25 -16.56
C LEU A 92 6.63 2.89 -18.01
N VAL A 93 7.58 1.97 -18.20
CA VAL A 93 7.96 1.49 -19.53
C VAL A 93 6.78 0.81 -20.22
N ILE A 94 6.04 -0.05 -19.50
CA ILE A 94 4.85 -0.71 -20.03
C ILE A 94 3.77 0.32 -20.41
N ASN A 95 3.55 1.35 -19.59
CA ASN A 95 2.59 2.42 -19.90
C ASN A 95 2.97 3.16 -21.17
N ILE A 96 4.26 3.48 -21.37
CA ILE A 96 4.74 4.14 -22.58
C ILE A 96 4.49 3.27 -23.82
N ILE A 97 4.76 1.96 -23.73
CA ILE A 97 4.59 1.03 -24.85
C ILE A 97 3.12 0.79 -25.18
N THR A 98 2.27 0.64 -24.17
CA THR A 98 0.87 0.21 -24.35
C THR A 98 -0.13 1.37 -24.38
N GLY A 99 0.30 2.59 -24.03
CA GLY A 99 -0.61 3.72 -23.76
C GLY A 99 -1.42 3.54 -22.47
N GLY A 100 -1.02 2.62 -21.59
CA GLY A 100 -1.70 2.32 -20.34
C GLY A 100 -1.48 3.38 -19.24
N ASN A 101 -2.19 3.21 -18.12
CA ASN A 101 -2.04 4.06 -16.93
C ASN A 101 -1.97 3.23 -15.63
N TYR A 102 -1.13 2.20 -15.62
CA TYR A 102 -0.88 1.39 -14.43
C TYR A 102 -0.21 2.22 -13.34
N MET A 103 -0.59 1.98 -12.08
CA MET A 103 -0.17 2.75 -10.90
C MET A 103 -0.44 4.26 -11.00
N TYR A 104 -1.27 4.69 -11.96
CA TYR A 104 -1.54 6.11 -12.20
C TYR A 104 -0.24 6.91 -12.43
N LEU A 105 0.67 6.37 -13.25
CA LEU A 105 1.94 7.02 -13.60
C LEU A 105 1.81 8.01 -14.76
N MET A 106 0.78 7.88 -15.59
CA MET A 106 0.57 8.74 -16.77
C MET A 106 -0.48 9.82 -16.51
N ALA A 107 -1.48 9.52 -15.68
CA ALA A 107 -2.51 10.47 -15.25
C ALA A 107 -3.11 10.03 -13.91
N LYS A 108 -3.72 10.97 -13.19
CA LYS A 108 -4.45 10.69 -11.95
C LYS A 108 -5.68 9.81 -12.21
N PRO A 109 -6.14 9.04 -11.19
CA PRO A 109 -7.36 8.23 -11.29
C PRO A 109 -8.66 9.02 -11.53
N GLY A 110 -8.65 10.32 -11.31
CA GLY A 110 -9.82 11.20 -11.32
C GLY A 110 -9.67 12.29 -10.24
N GLU A 111 -10.69 13.14 -10.13
CA GLU A 111 -10.79 14.15 -9.07
C GLU A 111 -11.25 13.52 -7.74
N GLY A 112 -10.98 14.20 -6.63
CA GLY A 112 -11.41 13.76 -5.30
C GLY A 112 -10.57 12.60 -4.74
N THR A 113 -9.39 12.36 -5.29
CA THR A 113 -8.50 11.27 -4.85
C THR A 113 -7.31 11.81 -4.06
N ALA A 114 -6.64 10.94 -3.28
CA ALA A 114 -5.44 11.35 -2.54
C ALA A 114 -4.34 11.94 -3.44
N PHE A 115 -4.34 11.63 -4.74
CA PHE A 115 -3.42 12.20 -5.73
C PHE A 115 -3.55 13.71 -5.89
N ASP A 116 -4.72 14.29 -5.57
CA ASP A 116 -4.95 15.73 -5.68
C ASP A 116 -4.16 16.56 -4.68
N LEU A 117 -3.73 15.93 -3.58
CA LEU A 117 -2.86 16.56 -2.58
C LEU A 117 -1.43 16.79 -3.07
N PHE A 118 -1.04 16.16 -4.19
CA PHE A 118 0.36 16.11 -4.62
C PHE A 118 0.65 16.95 -5.88
N GLY A 119 -0.31 17.70 -6.41
CA GLY A 119 -0.11 18.63 -7.53
C GLY A 119 -0.43 18.05 -8.92
N VAL A 120 0.05 18.70 -9.98
CA VAL A 120 -0.22 18.32 -11.39
C VAL A 120 0.76 17.27 -11.91
N TRP A 121 0.40 16.56 -12.99
CA TRP A 121 1.33 15.64 -13.65
C TRP A 121 2.48 16.44 -14.31
N PRO A 122 3.75 15.99 -14.25
CA PRO A 122 4.27 14.79 -13.56
C PRO A 122 4.69 15.04 -12.09
N TRP A 123 4.58 16.28 -11.59
CA TRP A 123 5.06 16.69 -10.27
C TRP A 123 4.45 15.91 -9.11
N TYR A 124 3.21 15.44 -9.22
CA TYR A 124 2.64 14.60 -8.16
C TYR A 124 3.39 13.29 -7.96
N LEU A 125 4.04 12.73 -8.99
CA LEU A 125 4.86 11.54 -8.84
C LEU A 125 6.10 11.84 -8.00
N VAL A 126 6.73 12.98 -8.25
CA VAL A 126 7.88 13.47 -7.49
C VAL A 126 7.47 13.71 -6.03
N ASN A 127 6.33 14.36 -5.80
CA ASN A 127 5.82 14.64 -4.46
C ASN A 127 5.40 13.36 -3.71
N ILE A 128 4.78 12.40 -4.40
CA ILE A 128 4.48 11.08 -3.82
C ILE A 128 5.77 10.34 -3.50
N PHE A 129 6.79 10.40 -4.36
CA PHE A 129 8.07 9.73 -4.13
C PHE A 129 8.80 10.27 -2.90
N PHE A 130 8.95 11.60 -2.79
CA PHE A 130 9.73 12.22 -1.72
C PHE A 130 8.94 12.41 -0.42
N PHE A 131 7.63 12.61 -0.50
CA PHE A 131 6.81 12.92 0.67
C PHE A 131 5.75 11.86 0.93
N GLY A 132 4.93 11.51 -0.07
CA GLY A 132 3.81 10.59 0.12
C GLY A 132 4.25 9.23 0.66
N ILE A 133 5.08 8.51 -0.10
CA ILE A 133 5.52 7.16 0.24
C ILE A 133 6.29 7.17 1.57
N PRO A 134 7.31 8.01 1.80
CA PRO A 134 8.01 8.04 3.08
C PRO A 134 7.06 8.33 4.25
N VAL A 135 6.18 9.33 4.15
CA VAL A 135 5.26 9.67 5.25
C VAL A 135 4.33 8.50 5.57
N PHE A 136 3.65 7.92 4.57
CA PHE A 136 2.71 6.83 4.82
C PHE A 136 3.41 5.54 5.28
N PHE A 137 4.60 5.23 4.75
CA PHE A 137 5.37 4.06 5.19
C PHE A 137 5.78 4.19 6.66
N HIS A 138 6.26 5.36 7.08
CA HIS A 138 6.65 5.59 8.47
C HIS A 138 5.44 5.67 9.40
N LEU A 139 4.32 6.27 8.95
CA LEU A 139 3.07 6.31 9.71
C LEU A 139 2.57 4.89 10.02
N PHE A 140 2.54 4.00 9.03
CA PHE A 140 2.13 2.60 9.23
C PHE A 140 3.17 1.79 10.00
N TYR A 141 4.45 2.18 9.98
CA TYR A 141 5.50 1.54 10.78
C TYR A 141 5.51 1.99 12.25
N LEU A 142 4.98 3.17 12.54
CA LEU A 142 5.03 3.81 13.87
C LEU A 142 4.57 2.90 15.02
N PRO A 143 3.45 2.15 14.94
CA PRO A 143 3.03 1.27 16.03
C PRO A 143 4.08 0.20 16.36
N PHE A 144 4.77 -0.32 15.36
CA PHE A 144 5.81 -1.35 15.53
C PHE A 144 7.10 -0.76 16.11
N PHE A 145 7.46 0.46 15.69
CA PHE A 145 8.56 1.21 16.30
C PHE A 145 8.32 1.46 17.80
N VAL A 146 7.13 1.97 18.16
CA VAL A 146 6.76 2.23 19.57
C VAL A 146 6.79 0.95 20.39
N ARG A 147 6.28 -0.16 19.84
CA ARG A 147 6.37 -1.49 20.48
C ARG A 147 7.82 -1.89 20.75
N ASP A 148 8.69 -1.81 19.75
CA ASP A 148 10.08 -2.24 19.86
C ASP A 148 10.86 -1.37 20.85
N TYR A 149 10.64 -0.06 20.84
CA TYR A 149 11.22 0.87 21.81
C TYR A 149 10.80 0.53 23.26
N ARG A 150 9.51 0.28 23.49
CA ARG A 150 8.99 -0.11 24.82
C ARG A 150 9.57 -1.44 25.30
N ARG A 151 9.78 -2.42 24.41
CA ARG A 151 10.40 -3.71 24.75
C ARG A 151 11.86 -3.56 25.15
N HIS A 152 12.64 -2.75 24.43
CA HIS A 152 14.04 -2.50 24.78
C HIS A 152 14.16 -1.80 26.13
N LYS A 153 13.33 -0.78 26.40
CA LYS A 153 13.34 -0.07 27.69
C LYS A 153 13.04 -1.01 28.87
N ARG A 154 12.09 -1.94 28.72
CA ARG A 154 11.76 -2.94 29.74
C ARG A 154 12.87 -3.99 29.98
N ALA A 155 13.75 -4.22 29.02
CA ALA A 155 14.88 -5.15 29.19
C ALA A 155 16.09 -4.52 29.89
N LEU A 156 16.11 -3.19 30.05
CA LEU A 156 17.18 -2.43 30.70
C LEU A 156 16.85 -2.04 32.16
N VAL A 157 15.62 -2.29 32.61
CA VAL A 157 15.13 -2.08 33.99
C VAL A 157 14.96 -3.43 34.65
#